data_AF-A0A9D8AA57-F1
#
_entry.id   AF-A0A9D8AA57-F1
#
_cell.length_a   1.000
_cell.length_b   1.000
_cell.length_c   1.000
_cell.angle_alpha   90.00
_cell.angle_beta   90.00
_cell.angle_gamma   90.00
#
_symmetry.space_group_name_H-M   'P 1'
#
loop_
_entity.id
_entity.type
_entity.pdbx_description
1 polymer ?
#
loop_
_entity_poly.entity_id
_entity_poly.type
_entity_poly.pdbx_seq_one_letter_code
_entity_poly.pdbx_strand_id
1 'polypeptide(L)'
;MFNHPLVSLWFFLGFSFSLLTSNSFGAWGIHFAIFLGIAWMNKNHISRVGTRLKPILLYFPVMLGLYVLFSILLTDNSLGIIFSEVVIGFLKLILMVGAMMFFFVSTPSQDIIILFRSIWIKWKKPWKGMEDFFLFLGMTLRFYPTFQSNWQSVRNSRKALGLESENSHWNQVKTASKEMPGLLVHQLRRADDVATAMKLRGYGNQFPRGVTHPIPFGRNQLFQMIAITLFYWGIHSIAAF
;
A
#
# COMPACT_ATOMS: atom_id res chain seq x y z
N MET A 1 15.32 -7.17 -7.90
CA MET A 1 15.06 -6.05 -6.95
C MET A 1 15.41 -6.51 -5.53
N PHE A 2 15.60 -5.63 -4.55
CA PHE A 2 16.02 -6.00 -3.20
C PHE A 2 15.14 -7.12 -2.59
N ASN A 3 15.77 -8.19 -2.09
CA ASN A 3 15.04 -9.32 -1.50
C ASN A 3 14.43 -8.98 -0.12
N HIS A 4 14.91 -7.93 0.54
CA HIS A 4 14.45 -7.57 1.88
C HIS A 4 13.31 -6.53 1.82
N PRO A 5 12.12 -6.81 2.39
CA PRO A 5 10.95 -5.94 2.28
C PRO A 5 11.17 -4.51 2.79
N LEU A 6 11.91 -4.33 3.90
CA LEU A 6 12.21 -3.00 4.45
C LEU A 6 13.09 -2.17 3.52
N VAL A 7 14.09 -2.80 2.89
CA VAL A 7 15.05 -2.10 2.02
C VAL A 7 14.34 -1.71 0.73
N SER A 8 13.50 -2.60 0.21
CA SER A 8 12.61 -2.30 -0.92
C SER A 8 11.70 -1.12 -0.59
N LEU A 9 10.99 -1.15 0.55
CA LEU A 9 10.14 -0.04 1.00
C LEU A 9 10.91 1.28 1.12
N TRP A 10 12.10 1.25 1.73
CA TRP A 10 12.95 2.42 1.88
C TRP A 10 13.40 3.00 0.54
N PHE A 11 13.75 2.14 -0.43
CA PHE A 11 14.10 2.55 -1.78
C PHE A 11 12.93 3.28 -2.48
N PHE A 12 11.73 2.69 -2.46
CA PHE A 12 10.56 3.28 -3.12
C PHE A 12 10.05 4.56 -2.44
N LEU A 13 10.11 4.63 -1.11
CA LEU A 13 9.83 5.86 -0.37
C LEU A 13 10.86 6.94 -0.67
N GLY A 14 12.15 6.59 -0.67
CA GLY A 14 13.25 7.49 -1.03
C GLY A 14 13.08 8.06 -2.44
N PHE A 15 12.75 7.21 -3.41
CA PHE A 15 12.42 7.63 -4.78
C PHE A 15 11.28 8.65 -4.81
N SER A 16 10.20 8.36 -4.08
CA SER A 16 8.98 9.17 -4.08
C SER A 16 9.25 10.55 -3.46
N PHE A 17 9.96 10.59 -2.34
CA PHE A 17 10.35 11.82 -1.68
C PHE A 17 11.31 12.65 -2.54
N SER A 18 12.36 12.01 -3.07
CA SER A 18 13.35 12.65 -3.95
C SER A 18 12.69 13.30 -5.18
N LEU A 19 11.77 12.57 -5.84
CA LEU A 19 11.04 13.07 -6.99
C LEU A 19 10.19 14.31 -6.66
N LEU A 20 9.48 14.31 -5.52
CA LEU A 20 8.65 15.43 -5.10
C LEU A 20 9.47 16.68 -4.79
N THR A 21 10.60 16.53 -4.11
CA THR A 21 11.50 17.64 -3.74
C THR A 21 12.27 18.24 -4.92
N SER A 22 12.39 17.48 -6.02
CA SER A 22 13.19 17.91 -7.16
C SER A 22 12.51 18.99 -8.00
N ASN A 23 13.18 20.14 -8.16
CA ASN A 23 12.69 21.26 -8.97
C ASN A 23 13.45 21.45 -10.30
N SER A 24 14.63 20.85 -10.45
CA SER A 24 15.43 20.93 -11.68
C SER A 24 14.95 19.95 -12.75
N PHE A 25 14.90 20.41 -14.01
CA PHE A 25 14.58 19.58 -15.18
C PHE A 25 15.53 18.39 -15.34
N GLY A 26 16.83 18.58 -15.05
CA GLY A 26 17.82 17.51 -15.12
C GLY A 26 17.54 16.39 -14.10
N ALA A 27 17.10 16.77 -12.90
CA ALA A 27 16.71 15.83 -11.86
C ALA A 27 15.53 14.96 -12.31
N TRP A 28 14.53 15.53 -12.99
CA TRP A 28 13.39 14.78 -13.49
C TRP A 28 13.80 13.73 -14.52
N GLY A 29 14.73 14.07 -15.41
CA GLY A 29 15.29 13.12 -16.38
C GLY A 29 15.94 11.92 -15.70
N ILE A 30 16.73 12.16 -14.65
CA ILE A 30 17.36 11.10 -13.86
C ILE A 30 16.31 10.21 -13.18
N HIS A 31 15.28 10.79 -12.54
CA HIS A 31 14.22 10.01 -11.90
C HIS A 31 13.39 9.21 -12.92
N PHE A 32 13.16 9.75 -14.11
CA PHE A 32 12.50 9.03 -15.19
C PHE A 32 13.35 7.82 -15.65
N ALA A 33 14.66 7.99 -15.80
CA ALA A 33 15.58 6.89 -16.11
C ALA A 33 15.58 5.80 -15.02
N ILE A 34 15.59 6.20 -13.73
CA ILE A 34 15.48 5.26 -12.60
C ILE A 34 14.15 4.50 -12.67
N PHE A 35 13.04 5.19 -12.97
CA PHE A 35 11.74 4.55 -13.10
C PHE A 35 11.71 3.52 -14.24
N LEU A 36 12.31 3.84 -15.40
CA LEU A 36 12.48 2.87 -16.49
C LEU A 36 13.32 1.67 -16.06
N GLY A 37 14.38 1.88 -15.28
CA GLY A 37 15.17 0.81 -14.67
C GLY A 37 14.33 -0.10 -13.76
N ILE A 38 13.50 0.48 -12.89
CA ILE A 38 12.56 -0.26 -12.03
C ILE A 38 11.59 -1.09 -12.87
N ALA A 39 11.01 -0.50 -13.91
CA ALA A 39 10.08 -1.18 -14.80
C ALA A 39 10.77 -2.35 -15.51
N TRP A 40 12.00 -2.16 -16.01
CA TRP A 40 12.77 -3.20 -16.67
C TRP A 40 13.09 -4.37 -15.73
N MET A 41 13.50 -4.10 -14.49
CA MET A 41 13.79 -5.15 -13.50
C MET A 41 12.54 -5.93 -13.09
N ASN A 42 11.34 -5.33 -13.17
CA ASN A 42 10.07 -5.91 -12.73
C ASN A 42 9.10 -6.20 -13.88
N LYS A 43 9.63 -6.65 -15.04
CA LYS A 43 8.84 -6.96 -16.25
C LYS A 43 7.55 -7.76 -15.98
N ASN A 44 7.63 -8.77 -15.12
CA ASN A 44 6.49 -9.65 -14.79
C ASN A 44 5.34 -8.92 -14.06
N HIS A 45 5.61 -7.76 -13.46
CA HIS A 45 4.64 -6.99 -12.69
C HIS A 45 4.06 -5.80 -13.47
N ILE A 46 4.62 -5.44 -14.63
CA ILE A 46 4.22 -4.26 -15.42
C ILE A 46 2.73 -4.29 -15.77
N SER A 47 2.22 -5.43 -16.24
CA SER A 47 0.80 -5.56 -16.61
C SER A 47 -0.13 -5.26 -15.42
N ARG A 48 0.18 -5.84 -14.24
CA ARG A 48 -0.60 -5.59 -13.01
C ARG A 48 -0.51 -4.14 -12.54
N VAL A 49 0.66 -3.52 -12.66
CA VAL A 49 0.86 -2.11 -12.31
C VAL A 49 0.06 -1.20 -13.27
N GLY A 50 0.10 -1.47 -14.57
CA GLY A 50 -0.63 -0.71 -15.58
C GLY A 50 -2.15 -0.74 -15.35
N THR A 51 -2.72 -1.92 -15.04
CA THR A 51 -4.15 -2.03 -14.71
C THR A 51 -4.53 -1.22 -13.47
N ARG A 52 -3.65 -1.17 -12.46
CA ARG A 52 -3.87 -0.41 -11.21
C ARG A 52 -3.64 1.10 -11.38
N LEU A 53 -2.81 1.54 -12.32
CA LEU A 53 -2.58 2.95 -12.63
C LEU A 53 -3.65 3.56 -13.52
N LYS A 54 -4.38 2.74 -14.30
CA LYS A 54 -5.43 3.21 -15.22
C LYS A 54 -6.46 4.16 -14.58
N PRO A 55 -6.99 3.93 -13.37
CA PRO A 55 -7.93 4.86 -12.74
C PRO A 55 -7.32 6.24 -12.44
N ILE A 56 -6.03 6.29 -12.11
CA ILE A 56 -5.32 7.56 -11.83
C ILE A 56 -5.13 8.34 -13.13
N LEU A 57 -4.80 7.63 -14.22
CA LEU A 57 -4.70 8.25 -15.54
C LEU A 57 -6.06 8.80 -16.00
N LEU A 58 -7.15 8.08 -15.73
CA LEU A 58 -8.51 8.53 -16.04
C LEU A 58 -8.92 9.78 -15.25
N TYR A 59 -8.36 9.99 -14.06
CA TYR A 59 -8.62 11.17 -13.23
C TYR A 59 -7.90 12.43 -13.74
N PHE A 60 -6.94 12.30 -14.67
CA PHE A 60 -6.14 13.43 -15.16
C PHE A 60 -6.95 14.62 -15.69
N PRO A 61 -7.96 14.43 -16.56
CA PRO A 61 -8.68 15.58 -17.13
C PRO A 61 -9.46 16.35 -16.05
N VAL A 62 -9.95 15.64 -15.03
CA VAL A 62 -10.63 16.25 -13.88
C VAL A 62 -9.65 17.09 -13.08
N MET A 63 -8.45 16.57 -12.81
CA MET A 63 -7.40 17.29 -12.10
C MET A 63 -6.94 18.53 -12.87
N LEU A 64 -6.75 18.41 -14.18
CA LEU A 64 -6.39 19.53 -15.06
C LEU A 64 -7.46 20.63 -15.05
N GLY A 65 -8.74 20.25 -15.19
CA GLY A 65 -9.85 21.20 -15.14
C GLY A 65 -9.92 21.96 -13.80
N LEU A 66 -9.80 21.23 -12.68
CA LEU A 66 -9.80 21.84 -11.36
C LEU A 66 -8.60 22.76 -11.13
N TYR A 67 -7.39 22.35 -11.52
CA TYR A 67 -6.20 23.18 -11.34
C TYR A 67 -6.28 24.46 -12.16
N VAL A 68 -6.67 24.37 -13.44
CA VAL A 68 -6.79 25.55 -14.31
C VAL A 68 -7.85 26.51 -13.77
N LEU A 69 -8.99 26.00 -13.29
CA LEU A 69 -10.05 26.81 -12.69
C LEU A 69 -9.53 27.60 -11.47
N PHE A 70 -8.87 26.93 -10.53
CA PHE A 70 -8.32 27.60 -9.34
C PHE A 70 -7.16 28.53 -9.68
N SER A 71 -6.31 28.16 -10.64
CA SER A 71 -5.16 28.97 -11.01
C SER A 71 -5.55 30.28 -11.68
N ILE A 72 -6.60 30.29 -12.52
CA ILE A 72 -7.16 31.54 -13.09
C ILE A 72 -7.82 32.39 -12.00
N LEU A 73 -8.45 31.78 -10.99
CA LEU A 73 -9.16 32.52 -9.95
C LEU A 73 -8.23 33.15 -8.91
N LEU A 74 -7.07 32.53 -8.65
CA LEU A 74 -6.14 32.94 -7.59
C LEU A 74 -4.87 33.65 -8.11
N THR A 75 -4.54 33.56 -9.40
CA THR A 75 -3.23 34.01 -9.91
C THR A 75 -3.34 34.60 -11.31
N ASP A 76 -2.55 35.64 -11.57
CA ASP A 76 -2.47 36.32 -12.88
C ASP A 76 -1.47 35.65 -13.86
N ASN A 77 -1.20 34.36 -13.68
CA ASN A 77 -0.24 33.63 -14.49
C ASN A 77 -0.78 33.39 -15.92
N SER A 78 0.11 33.45 -16.92
CA SER A 78 -0.27 33.11 -18.29
C SER A 78 -0.71 31.65 -18.40
N LEU A 79 -1.71 31.37 -19.25
CA LEU A 79 -2.25 30.03 -19.45
C LEU A 79 -1.19 28.98 -19.84
N GLY A 80 -0.13 29.40 -20.53
CA GLY A 80 0.98 28.52 -20.90
C GLY A 80 1.77 28.01 -19.69
N ILE A 81 2.03 28.87 -18.71
CA ILE A 81 2.74 28.49 -17.48
C ILE A 81 1.86 27.54 -16.66
N ILE A 82 0.59 27.89 -16.48
CA ILE A 82 -0.41 27.06 -15.77
C ILE A 82 -0.46 25.65 -16.36
N PHE A 83 -0.56 25.54 -17.68
CA PHE A 83 -0.62 24.23 -18.34
C PHE A 83 0.67 23.42 -18.14
N SER A 84 1.83 24.06 -18.24
CA SER A 84 3.12 23.40 -18.03
C SER A 84 3.26 22.86 -16.59
N GLU A 85 2.83 23.62 -15.59
CA GLU A 85 2.87 23.22 -14.19
C GLU A 85 1.95 22.03 -13.90
N VAL A 86 0.72 22.03 -14.46
CA VAL A 86 -0.22 20.90 -14.33
C VAL A 86 0.38 19.63 -14.91
N VAL A 87 0.93 19.71 -16.12
CA VAL A 87 1.48 18.55 -16.82
C VAL A 87 2.68 17.98 -16.06
N ILE A 88 3.58 18.84 -15.59
CA ILE A 88 4.76 18.43 -14.80
C ILE A 88 4.31 17.83 -13.46
N GLY A 89 3.40 18.48 -12.75
CA GLY A 89 2.88 18.00 -11.47
C GLY A 89 2.18 16.65 -11.60
N PHE A 90 1.40 16.47 -12.66
CA PHE A 90 0.76 15.20 -12.96
C PHE A 90 1.75 14.09 -13.30
N LEU A 91 2.75 14.40 -14.15
CA LEU A 91 3.80 13.45 -14.50
C LEU A 91 4.54 12.97 -13.24
N LYS A 92 4.88 13.90 -12.33
CA LYS A 92 5.47 13.58 -11.01
C LYS A 92 4.57 12.65 -10.20
N LEU A 93 3.26 12.92 -10.14
CA LEU A 93 2.30 12.05 -9.45
C LEU A 93 2.23 10.65 -10.06
N ILE A 94 2.17 10.51 -11.38
CA ILE A 94 2.17 9.20 -12.05
C ILE A 94 3.44 8.43 -11.73
N LEU A 95 4.61 9.08 -11.84
CA LEU A 95 5.91 8.45 -11.57
C LEU A 95 6.01 7.99 -10.11
N MET A 96 5.62 8.85 -9.17
CA MET A 96 5.59 8.56 -7.74
C MET A 96 4.69 7.37 -7.43
N VAL A 97 3.42 7.45 -7.84
CA VAL A 97 2.45 6.39 -7.56
C VAL A 97 2.83 5.11 -8.30
N GLY A 98 3.29 5.21 -9.55
CA GLY A 98 3.74 4.07 -10.34
C GLY A 98 4.88 3.32 -9.66
N ALA A 99 5.90 4.03 -9.16
CA ALA A 99 7.00 3.42 -8.43
C ALA A 99 6.50 2.71 -7.16
N MET A 100 5.63 3.37 -6.38
CA MET A 100 5.05 2.76 -5.19
C MET A 100 4.14 1.56 -5.50
N MET A 101 3.46 1.55 -6.65
CA MET A 101 2.67 0.41 -7.09
C MET A 101 3.54 -0.81 -7.41
N PHE A 102 4.75 -0.63 -7.95
CA PHE A 102 5.71 -1.73 -8.09
C PHE A 102 6.07 -2.34 -6.73
N PHE A 103 6.26 -1.53 -5.69
CA PHE A 103 6.47 -2.02 -4.33
C PHE A 103 5.31 -2.88 -3.83
N PHE A 104 4.08 -2.36 -3.91
CA PHE A 104 2.87 -3.06 -3.42
C PHE A 104 2.55 -4.34 -4.19
N VAL A 105 2.94 -4.43 -5.46
CA VAL A 105 2.74 -5.64 -6.28
C VAL A 105 3.83 -6.68 -6.02
N SER A 106 5.04 -6.24 -5.67
CA SER A 106 6.20 -7.12 -5.45
C SER A 106 6.30 -7.65 -4.03
N THR A 107 5.79 -6.91 -3.04
CA THR A 107 5.92 -7.25 -1.62
C THR A 107 4.57 -7.66 -1.03
N PRO A 108 4.42 -8.89 -0.49
CA PRO A 108 3.16 -9.30 0.11
C PRO A 108 2.95 -8.62 1.48
N SER A 109 1.69 -8.30 1.81
CA SER A 109 1.34 -7.58 3.04
C SER A 109 1.69 -8.32 4.33
N GLN A 110 1.73 -9.66 4.28
CA GLN A 110 2.07 -10.50 5.44
C GLN A 110 3.54 -10.33 5.85
N ASP A 111 4.45 -10.22 4.87
CA ASP A 111 5.88 -10.06 5.13
C ASP A 111 6.18 -8.74 5.83
N ILE A 112 5.41 -7.68 5.54
CA ILE A 112 5.54 -6.39 6.20
C ILE A 112 5.22 -6.51 7.71
N ILE A 113 4.15 -7.22 8.07
CA ILE A 113 3.78 -7.45 9.48
C ILE A 113 4.86 -8.29 10.18
N ILE A 114 5.31 -9.37 9.54
CA ILE A 114 6.33 -10.27 10.10
C ILE A 114 7.66 -9.52 10.29
N LEU A 115 8.03 -8.66 9.35
CA LEU A 115 9.20 -7.80 9.45
C LEU A 115 9.12 -6.87 10.66
N PHE A 116 8.02 -6.10 10.81
CA PHE A 116 7.86 -5.20 11.95
C PHE A 116 7.87 -5.96 13.27
N ARG A 117 7.23 -7.15 13.32
CA ARG A 117 7.26 -8.02 14.50
C ARG A 117 8.67 -8.54 14.80
N SER A 118 9.44 -8.90 13.77
CA SER A 118 10.83 -9.37 13.93
C SER A 118 11.74 -8.27 14.49
N ILE A 119 11.56 -7.03 14.03
CA ILE A 119 12.25 -5.85 14.59
C ILE A 119 11.83 -5.63 16.05
N TRP A 120 10.54 -5.75 16.35
CA TRP A 120 10.00 -5.55 17.69
C TRP A 120 10.60 -6.52 18.72
N ILE A 121 10.67 -7.81 18.39
CA ILE A 121 11.21 -8.84 19.29
C ILE A 121 12.69 -8.58 19.61
N LYS A 122 13.44 -8.01 18.66
CA LYS A 122 14.85 -7.65 18.87
C LYS A 122 15.03 -6.61 19.97
N TRP A 123 14.02 -5.77 20.22
CA TRP A 123 14.04 -4.81 21.32
C TRP A 123 13.81 -5.45 22.70
N LYS A 124 13.47 -6.75 22.76
CA LYS A 124 13.33 -7.57 23.98
C LYS A 124 12.39 -6.99 25.06
N LYS A 125 11.54 -6.03 24.72
CA LYS A 125 10.59 -5.41 25.66
C LYS A 125 9.29 -6.23 25.72
N PRO A 126 8.88 -6.75 26.90
CA PRO A 126 7.65 -7.51 27.05
C PRO A 126 6.44 -6.55 27.08
N TRP A 127 6.06 -6.02 25.92
CA TRP A 127 4.87 -5.18 25.80
C TRP A 127 3.70 -5.97 25.19
N LYS A 128 2.77 -6.38 26.07
CA LYS A 128 1.57 -7.12 25.69
C LYS A 128 0.73 -6.42 24.62
N GLY A 129 0.50 -5.11 24.75
CA GLY A 129 -0.30 -4.35 23.79
C GLY A 129 0.23 -4.39 22.36
N MET A 130 1.55 -4.31 22.18
CA MET A 130 2.16 -4.38 20.85
C MET A 130 2.10 -5.80 20.26
N GLU A 131 2.28 -6.82 21.11
CA GLU A 131 2.09 -8.21 20.73
C GLU A 131 0.64 -8.52 20.31
N ASP A 132 -0.34 -7.98 21.03
CA ASP A 132 -1.76 -8.13 20.69
C ASP A 132 -2.12 -7.37 19.40
N PHE A 133 -1.49 -6.22 19.15
CA PHE A 133 -1.63 -5.47 17.90
C PHE A 133 -1.11 -6.27 16.68
N PHE A 134 0.10 -6.85 16.77
CA PHE A 134 0.61 -7.69 15.69
C PHE A 134 -0.23 -8.94 15.46
N LEU A 135 -0.75 -9.55 16.53
CA LEU A 135 -1.71 -10.64 16.42
C LEU A 135 -2.96 -10.19 15.66
N PHE A 136 -3.55 -9.07 16.05
CA PHE A 136 -4.77 -8.53 15.44
C PHE A 136 -4.56 -8.29 13.94
N LEU A 137 -3.46 -7.63 13.55
CA LEU A 137 -3.16 -7.41 12.13
C LEU A 137 -2.94 -8.72 11.37
N GLY A 138 -2.16 -9.64 11.94
CA GLY A 138 -1.89 -10.94 11.31
C GLY A 138 -3.15 -11.78 11.12
N MET A 139 -4.03 -11.80 12.11
CA MET A 139 -5.31 -12.52 12.04
C MET A 139 -6.27 -11.85 11.06
N THR A 140 -6.32 -10.52 11.04
CA THR A 140 -7.12 -9.76 10.07
C THR A 140 -6.73 -10.10 8.64
N LEU A 141 -5.43 -10.04 8.30
CA LEU A 141 -4.97 -10.40 6.94
C LEU A 141 -5.25 -11.86 6.60
N ARG A 142 -5.16 -12.77 7.57
CA ARG A 142 -5.44 -14.19 7.36
C ARG A 142 -6.91 -14.48 7.14
N PHE A 143 -7.80 -13.83 7.88
CA PHE A 143 -9.23 -14.04 7.79
C PHE A 143 -9.89 -13.25 6.66
N TYR A 144 -9.27 -12.18 6.17
CA TYR A 144 -9.81 -11.36 5.09
C TYR A 144 -10.27 -12.17 3.85
N PRO A 145 -9.47 -13.10 3.28
CA PRO A 145 -9.91 -13.88 2.13
C PRO A 145 -11.13 -14.77 2.45
N THR A 146 -11.15 -15.38 3.64
CA THR A 146 -12.28 -16.21 4.05
C THR A 146 -13.54 -15.40 4.31
N PHE A 147 -13.42 -14.19 4.87
CA PHE A 147 -14.53 -13.27 5.02
C PHE A 147 -15.09 -12.85 3.66
N GLN A 148 -14.21 -12.48 2.72
CA GLN A 148 -14.60 -12.12 1.35
C GLN A 148 -15.32 -13.28 0.64
N SER A 149 -14.81 -14.51 0.78
CA SER A 149 -15.43 -15.71 0.22
C SER A 149 -16.81 -15.98 0.83
N ASN A 150 -16.95 -15.87 2.15
CA ASN A 150 -18.24 -16.04 2.82
C ASN A 150 -19.26 -14.97 2.39
N TRP A 151 -18.85 -13.71 2.30
CA TRP A 151 -19.68 -12.62 1.79
C TRP A 151 -20.15 -12.91 0.36
N GLN A 152 -19.23 -13.33 -0.52
CA GLN A 152 -19.57 -13.67 -1.90
C GLN A 152 -20.50 -14.89 -1.98
N SER A 153 -20.31 -15.89 -1.12
CA SER A 153 -21.19 -17.07 -1.04
C SER A 153 -22.61 -16.68 -0.64
N VAL A 154 -22.77 -15.87 0.41
CA VAL A 154 -24.09 -15.39 0.86
C VAL A 154 -24.78 -14.63 -0.27
N ARG A 155 -24.05 -13.75 -0.95
CA ARG A 155 -24.58 -13.00 -2.09
C ARG A 155 -24.99 -13.93 -3.24
N ASN A 156 -24.14 -14.89 -3.61
CA ASN A 156 -24.44 -15.84 -4.67
C ASN A 156 -25.68 -16.70 -4.35
N SER A 157 -25.84 -17.16 -3.09
CA SER A 157 -27.02 -17.89 -2.65
C SER A 157 -28.30 -17.05 -2.77
N ARG A 158 -28.23 -15.75 -2.43
CA ARG A 158 -29.38 -14.84 -2.60
C ARG A 158 -29.73 -14.60 -4.07
N LYS A 159 -28.74 -14.46 -4.94
CA LYS A 159 -28.96 -14.40 -6.39
C LYS A 159 -29.67 -15.65 -6.90
N ALA A 160 -29.24 -16.84 -6.45
CA ALA A 160 -29.86 -18.11 -6.83
C ALA A 160 -31.32 -18.22 -6.35
N LEU A 161 -31.65 -17.63 -5.20
CA LEU A 161 -33.02 -17.55 -4.66
C LEU A 161 -33.88 -16.45 -5.32
N GLY A 162 -33.36 -15.71 -6.29
CA GLY A 162 -34.06 -14.57 -6.91
C GLY A 162 -34.27 -13.38 -5.96
N LEU A 163 -33.60 -13.36 -4.81
CA LEU A 163 -33.73 -12.32 -3.77
C LEU A 163 -32.87 -11.07 -4.05
N GLU A 164 -32.05 -11.12 -5.11
CA GLU A 164 -31.27 -9.99 -5.58
C GLU A 164 -31.82 -9.60 -6.96
N SER A 165 -32.75 -8.64 -6.98
CA SER A 165 -33.22 -8.08 -8.25
C SER A 165 -32.14 -7.17 -8.82
N GLU A 166 -32.09 -7.05 -10.15
CA GLU A 166 -31.34 -6.00 -10.83
C GLU A 166 -31.83 -4.66 -10.31
N ASN A 167 -31.01 -4.01 -9.47
CA ASN A 167 -31.46 -2.89 -8.67
C ASN A 167 -30.37 -1.81 -8.63
N SER A 168 -30.82 -0.55 -8.64
CA SER A 168 -30.01 0.66 -8.44
C SER A 168 -29.03 0.52 -7.27
N HIS A 169 -27.89 1.20 -7.33
CA HIS A 169 -26.84 1.20 -6.30
C HIS A 169 -27.39 1.37 -4.87
N TRP A 170 -28.46 2.16 -4.70
CA TRP A 170 -29.14 2.36 -3.42
C TRP A 170 -29.77 1.10 -2.84
N ASN A 171 -30.42 0.30 -3.68
CA ASN A 171 -31.04 -0.96 -3.27
C ASN A 171 -29.98 -2.02 -2.93
N GLN A 172 -28.82 -1.99 -3.61
CA GLN A 172 -27.67 -2.83 -3.25
C GLN A 172 -27.14 -2.48 -1.85
N VAL A 173 -27.00 -1.20 -1.52
CA VAL A 173 -26.58 -0.74 -0.18
C VAL A 173 -27.60 -1.13 0.89
N LYS A 174 -28.89 -0.90 0.64
CA LYS A 174 -29.97 -1.29 1.57
C LYS A 174 -29.98 -2.80 1.84
N THR A 175 -29.72 -3.59 0.81
CA THR A 175 -29.63 -5.05 0.90
C THR A 175 -28.42 -5.48 1.71
N ALA A 176 -27.24 -4.92 1.43
CA ALA A 176 -26.03 -5.19 2.18
C ALA A 176 -26.16 -4.83 3.67
N SER A 177 -26.80 -3.70 3.99
CA SER A 177 -27.08 -3.28 5.36
C SER A 177 -27.95 -4.29 6.11
N LYS A 178 -28.97 -4.86 5.45
CA LYS A 178 -29.85 -5.88 6.05
C LYS A 178 -29.12 -7.21 6.29
N GLU A 179 -28.13 -7.56 5.47
CA GLU A 179 -27.36 -8.80 5.60
C GLU A 179 -26.25 -8.72 6.65
N MET A 180 -25.72 -7.52 6.88
CA MET A 180 -24.56 -7.28 7.73
C MET A 180 -24.70 -7.87 9.14
N PRO A 181 -25.85 -7.77 9.85
CA PRO A 181 -25.99 -8.34 11.18
C PRO A 181 -25.77 -9.85 11.23
N GLY A 182 -26.30 -10.61 10.26
CA GLY A 182 -26.15 -12.07 10.22
C GLY A 182 -24.69 -12.49 10.03
N LEU A 183 -23.96 -11.78 9.18
CA LEU A 183 -22.54 -11.99 8.99
C LEU A 183 -21.72 -11.59 10.20
N LEU A 184 -22.07 -10.51 10.89
CA LEU A 184 -21.41 -10.09 12.13
C LEU A 184 -21.56 -11.15 13.22
N VAL A 185 -22.76 -11.72 13.39
CA VAL A 185 -22.99 -12.83 14.33
C VAL A 185 -22.13 -14.04 13.97
N HIS A 186 -22.04 -14.39 12.68
CA HIS A 186 -21.19 -15.48 12.22
C HIS A 186 -19.70 -15.20 12.50
N GLN A 187 -19.21 -13.98 12.24
CA GLN A 187 -17.81 -13.63 12.52
C GLN A 187 -17.52 -13.56 14.03
N LEU A 188 -18.49 -13.15 14.84
CA LEU A 188 -18.35 -13.13 16.29
C LEU A 188 -18.19 -14.55 16.87
N ARG A 189 -19.04 -15.49 16.43
CA ARG A 189 -18.90 -16.91 16.81
C ARG A 189 -17.54 -17.46 16.40
N ARG A 190 -17.12 -17.19 15.16
CA ARG A 190 -15.80 -17.59 14.68
C ARG A 190 -14.65 -16.99 15.50
N ALA A 191 -14.78 -15.72 15.91
CA ALA A 191 -13.80 -15.08 16.77
C ALA A 191 -13.69 -15.77 18.13
N ASP A 192 -14.82 -16.19 18.71
CA ASP A 192 -14.86 -16.93 19.97
C ASP A 192 -14.24 -18.34 19.83
N ASP A 193 -14.57 -19.07 18.76
CA ASP A 193 -13.98 -20.37 18.44
C ASP A 193 -12.45 -20.27 18.32
N VAL A 194 -11.98 -19.26 17.59
CA VAL A 194 -10.55 -19.01 17.38
C VAL A 194 -9.86 -18.61 18.68
N ALA A 195 -10.47 -17.72 19.48
CA ALA A 195 -9.94 -17.30 20.76
C ALA A 195 -9.82 -18.48 21.74
N THR A 196 -10.85 -19.33 21.79
CA THR A 196 -10.86 -20.54 22.61
C THR A 196 -9.78 -21.52 22.16
N ALA A 197 -9.68 -21.80 20.86
CA ALA A 197 -8.62 -22.63 20.31
C ALA A 197 -7.20 -22.09 20.59
N MET A 198 -7.02 -20.77 20.57
CA MET A 198 -5.75 -20.13 20.92
C MET A 198 -5.41 -20.32 22.39
N LYS A 199 -6.37 -20.09 23.30
CA LYS A 199 -6.18 -20.30 24.75
C LYS A 199 -5.81 -21.75 25.06
N LEU A 200 -6.49 -22.72 24.45
CA LEU A 200 -6.20 -24.15 24.61
C LEU A 200 -4.78 -24.53 24.14
N ARG A 201 -4.23 -23.81 23.16
CA ARG A 201 -2.84 -23.98 22.70
C ARG A 201 -1.82 -23.25 23.58
N GLY A 202 -2.23 -22.70 24.73
CA GLY A 202 -1.35 -21.98 25.65
C GLY A 202 -1.02 -20.55 25.21
N TYR A 203 -1.80 -19.97 24.29
CA TYR A 203 -1.57 -18.60 23.83
C TYR A 203 -1.79 -17.59 24.96
N GLY A 204 -0.82 -16.68 25.17
CA GLY A 204 -0.90 -15.62 26.18
C GLY A 204 -0.14 -15.90 27.48
N ASN A 205 0.45 -17.09 27.64
CA ASN A 205 1.18 -17.47 28.85
C ASN A 205 2.64 -16.97 28.91
N GLN A 206 3.19 -16.49 27.80
CA GLN A 206 4.62 -16.13 27.68
C GLN A 206 4.80 -14.83 26.88
N PHE A 207 5.60 -13.90 27.40
CA PHE A 207 5.99 -12.66 26.72
C PHE A 207 7.49 -12.38 26.96
N PRO A 208 8.26 -11.93 25.95
CA PRO A 208 7.91 -11.76 24.53
C PRO A 208 7.79 -13.09 23.78
N ARG A 209 7.00 -13.13 22.70
CA ARG A 209 6.75 -14.37 21.95
C ARG A 209 7.73 -14.52 20.80
N GLY A 210 8.19 -15.75 20.55
CA GLY A 210 8.96 -16.07 19.36
C GLY A 210 8.17 -15.90 18.05
N VAL A 211 8.89 -15.73 16.94
CA VAL A 211 8.34 -15.74 15.58
C VAL A 211 8.90 -16.95 14.84
N THR A 212 8.03 -17.71 14.17
CA THR A 212 8.38 -18.96 13.48
C THR A 212 9.19 -18.74 12.20
N HIS A 213 8.91 -17.65 11.46
CA HIS A 213 9.67 -17.26 10.27
C HIS A 213 10.10 -15.80 10.38
N PRO A 214 11.14 -15.49 11.17
CA PRO A 214 11.58 -14.12 11.34
C PRO A 214 12.24 -13.61 10.06
N ILE A 215 12.01 -12.34 9.73
CA ILE A 215 12.71 -11.62 8.66
C ILE A 215 13.82 -10.82 9.36
N PRO A 216 15.08 -11.31 9.36
CA PRO A 216 16.13 -10.72 10.17
C PRO A 216 16.58 -9.38 9.60
N PHE A 217 16.51 -8.34 10.43
CA PHE A 217 17.14 -7.05 10.14
C PHE A 217 18.56 -7.02 10.71
N GLY A 218 19.54 -7.13 9.82
CA GLY A 218 20.97 -7.16 10.12
C GLY A 218 21.71 -5.89 9.67
N ARG A 219 23.04 -5.89 9.85
CA ARG A 219 23.91 -4.77 9.48
C ARG A 219 23.94 -4.54 7.96
N ASN A 220 23.86 -5.60 7.16
CA ASN A 220 23.88 -5.50 5.69
C ASN A 220 22.68 -4.71 5.15
N GLN A 221 21.49 -4.92 5.72
CA GLN A 221 20.29 -4.18 5.33
C GLN A 221 20.38 -2.71 5.74
N LEU A 222 20.98 -2.42 6.89
CA LEU A 222 21.24 -1.04 7.33
C LEU A 222 22.23 -0.32 6.41
N PHE A 223 23.31 -0.99 5.99
CA PHE A 223 24.23 -0.44 4.98
C PHE A 223 23.53 -0.17 3.65
N GLN A 224 22.66 -1.07 3.19
CA GLN A 224 21.86 -0.84 1.96
C GLN A 224 20.96 0.38 2.10
N MET A 225 20.28 0.57 3.23
CA MET A 225 19.43 1.74 3.47
C MET A 225 20.24 3.04 3.45
N ILE A 226 21.40 3.07 4.10
CA ILE A 226 22.29 4.24 4.09
C ILE A 226 22.78 4.54 2.67
N ALA A 227 23.21 3.53 1.93
CA ALA A 227 23.63 3.70 0.54
C ALA A 227 22.51 4.28 -0.34
N ILE A 228 21.27 3.81 -0.16
CA ILE A 228 20.09 4.36 -0.85
C ILE A 228 19.85 5.82 -0.48
N THR A 229 19.96 6.20 0.81
CA THR A 229 19.80 7.60 1.21
C THR A 229 20.86 8.51 0.61
N LEU A 230 22.12 8.06 0.60
CA LEU A 230 23.23 8.82 0.02
C LEU A 230 23.07 8.95 -1.50
N PHE A 231 22.57 7.91 -2.17
CA PHE A 231 22.27 7.94 -3.59
C PHE A 231 21.24 9.02 -3.94
N TYR A 232 20.10 9.05 -3.24
CA TYR A 232 19.07 10.07 -3.47
C TYR A 232 19.52 11.47 -3.05
N TRP A 233 20.28 11.58 -1.96
CA TRP A 233 20.88 12.84 -1.55
C TRP A 233 21.86 13.38 -2.61
N GLY A 234 22.67 12.51 -3.22
CA GLY A 234 23.57 12.87 -4.31
C GLY A 234 22.83 13.37 -5.56
N ILE A 235 21.70 12.75 -5.92
CA ILE A 235 20.83 13.24 -7.00
C ILE A 235 20.33 14.66 -6.68
N HIS A 236 19.93 14.90 -5.44
CA HIS A 236 19.46 16.22 -5.02
C HIS A 236 20.59 17.27 -5.02
N SER A 237 21.81 16.91 -4.61
CA SER A 237 22.94 17.85 -4.65
C SER A 237 23.37 18.20 -6.08
N ILE A 238 23.33 17.24 -7.00
CA ILE A 238 23.61 17.48 -8.42
C ILE A 238 22.53 18.36 -9.05
N ALA A 239 21.28 18.19 -8.62
CA ALA A 239 20.15 18.98 -9.09
C ALA A 239 20.11 20.43 -8.55
N ALA A 240 20.91 20.73 -7.51
CA ALA A 240 21.01 22.06 -6.91
C ALA A 240 22.05 22.95 -7.63
N PHE A 241 22.88 22.38 -8.51
CA PHE A 241 23.75 23.07 -9.45
C PHE A 241 23.11 23.12 -10.83
#